data_AF-A0A3L7E4D0-F1
#
_entry.id   AF-A0A3L7E4D0-F1
#
_cell.length_a   1.000
_cell.length_b   1.000
_cell.length_c   1.000
_cell.angle_alpha   90.00
_cell.angle_beta   90.00
_cell.angle_gamma   90.00
#
_symmetry.space_group_name_H-M   'P 1'
#
loop_
_entity.id
_entity.type
_entity.pdbx_description
1 polymer ?
#
loop_
_entity_poly.entity_id
_entity_poly.type
_entity_poly.pdbx_seq_one_letter_code
_entity_poly.pdbx_strand_id
1 'polypeptide(L)' 'MRIALIYARSQNYCIGRDGQLPWNLPDEYAHFVKATRG' A
#
# COMPACT_ATOMS: atom_id res chain seq x y z
N MET A 1 15.82 -17.65 -4.13
CA MET A 1 15.37 -16.50 -3.30
C MET A 1 14.35 -15.69 -4.12
N ARG A 2 13.20 -15.31 -3.56
CA ARG A 2 12.15 -14.58 -4.28
C ARG A 2 12.01 -13.18 -3.71
N ILE A 3 12.07 -12.16 -4.57
CA ILE A 3 11.81 -10.76 -4.21
C ILE A 3 10.42 -10.42 -4.75
N ALA A 4 9.59 -9.80 -3.92
CA ALA A 4 8.25 -9.35 -4.29
C ALA A 4 8.07 -7.88 -3.86
N LEU A 5 7.23 -7.15 -4.59
CA LEU A 5 6.90 -5.76 -4.31
C LEU A 5 5.38 -5.61 -4.27
N ILE A 6 4.87 -4.93 -3.24
CA ILE A 6 3.46 -4.56 -3.08
C ILE A 6 3.41 -3.12 -2.57
N TYR A 7 2.54 -2.29 -3.14
CA TYR A 7 2.37 -0.89 -2.75
C TYR A 7 0.98 -0.38 -3.20
N ALA A 8 0.47 0.64 -2.51
CA ALA A 8 -0.73 1.38 -2.90
C ALA A 8 -0.36 2.69 -3.61
N ARG A 9 -1.17 3.10 -4.58
CA ARG A 9 -1.00 4.36 -5.33
C ARG A 9 -2.34 4.97 -5.69
N SER A 10 -2.39 6.28 -5.77
CA SER A 10 -3.49 7.00 -6.42
C SER A 10 -3.42 6.88 -7.95
N GLN A 11 -4.49 7.33 -8.62
CA GLN A 11 -4.56 7.35 -10.08
C GLN A 11 -3.44 8.18 -10.73
N ASN A 12 -2.98 9.24 -10.06
CA ASN A 12 -1.85 10.07 -10.50
C ASN A 12 -0.47 9.55 -10.01
N TYR A 13 -0.37 8.28 -9.64
CA TYR A 13 0.88 7.62 -9.22
C TYR A 13 1.49 8.13 -7.90
N CYS A 14 0.77 8.94 -7.12
CA CYS A 14 1.22 9.34 -5.79
C CYS A 14 1.08 8.16 -4.81
N ILE A 15 2.13 7.90 -4.04
CA ILE A 15 2.19 6.85 -3.01
C ILE A 15 2.17 7.42 -1.58
N GLY A 16 2.26 8.75 -1.45
CA GLY A 16 2.41 9.43 -0.18
C GLY A 16 2.57 10.93 -0.38
N ARG A 17 2.13 11.70 0.60
CA ARG A 17 2.28 13.16 0.68
C ARG A 17 2.62 13.53 2.11
N ASP A 18 3.70 14.30 2.30
CA ASP A 18 4.14 14.79 3.62
C ASP A 18 4.33 13.66 4.67
N GLY A 19 4.83 12.50 4.23
CA GLY A 19 5.04 11.32 5.09
C GLY A 19 3.77 10.57 5.48
N GLN A 20 2.63 10.89 4.86
CA GLN A 20 1.34 10.26 5.12
C GLN A 20 0.73 9.71 3.83
N LEU A 21 -0.21 8.78 3.97
CA LEU A 21 -1.07 8.39 2.88
C LEU A 21 -2.07 9.53 2.62
N PRO A 22 -2.25 10.00 1.38
CA PRO A 22 -3.19 11.07 1.07
C PRO A 22 -4.65 10.59 1.03
N TRP A 23 -4.91 9.34 1.43
CA TRP A 23 -6.22 8.69 1.48
C TRP A 23 -6.41 7.96 2.81
N ASN A 24 -7.67 7.67 3.14
CA ASN A 24 -8.04 6.79 4.25
C ASN A 24 -8.86 5.61 3.71
N LEU A 25 -8.21 4.45 3.54
CA LEU A 25 -8.80 3.24 2.97
C LEU A 25 -8.49 2.04 3.89
N PRO A 26 -9.33 1.76 4.90
CA PRO A 26 -9.07 0.68 5.86
C PRO A 26 -8.89 -0.70 5.20
N ASP A 27 -9.64 -0.96 4.12
CA ASP A 27 -9.56 -2.22 3.36
C ASP A 27 -8.20 -2.42 2.69
N GLU A 28 -7.50 -1.34 2.34
CA GLU A 28 -6.16 -1.39 1.75
C GLU A 28 -5.17 -1.98 2.74
N TYR A 29 -5.23 -1.55 4.01
CA TYR A 29 -4.38 -2.09 5.06
C TYR A 29 -4.67 -3.57 5.34
N ALA A 30 -5.95 -3.97 5.35
CA ALA A 30 -6.35 -5.37 5.49
C ALA A 30 -5.80 -6.23 4.34
N HIS A 31 -5.86 -5.74 3.09
CA HIS A 31 -5.28 -6.41 1.94
C HIS A 31 -3.75 -6.54 2.06
N PHE A 32 -3.06 -5.46 2.45
CA PHE A 32 -1.61 -5.46 2.65
C PHE A 32 -1.18 -6.49 3.68
N VAL A 33 -1.87 -6.55 4.83
CA VAL A 33 -1.60 -7.53 5.89
C VAL A 33 -1.84 -8.96 5.38
N LYS A 34 -2.93 -9.20 4.65
CA LYS A 34 -3.21 -10.52 4.06
C LYS A 34 -2.15 -10.95 3.02
N ALA A 35 -1.61 -10.01 2.26
CA ALA A 35 -0.62 -10.29 1.21
C ALA A 35 0.80 -10.48 1.74
N THR A 36 1.11 -9.94 2.92
CA THR A 36 2.47 -9.94 3.49
C THR A 36 2.65 -10.89 4.67
N ARG A 37 1.55 -11.27 5.35
CA ARG A 37 1.59 -12.36 6.34
C ARG A 37 1.64 -13.70 5.62
N GLY A 38 2.69 -14.48 5.91
CA GLY A 38 2.95 -15.81 5.37
C GLY A 38 1.87 -16.82 5.73
#